data_AF-A0A392TWF1-F1
#
_entry.id   AF-A0A392TWF1-F1
#
_cell.length_a   1.000
_cell.length_b   1.000
_cell.length_c   1.000
_cell.angle_alpha   90.00
_cell.angle_beta   90.00
_cell.angle_gamma   90.00
#
_symmetry.space_group_name_H-M   'P 1'
#
loop_
_entity.id
_entity.type
_entity.pdbx_description
1 polymer ?
#
loop_
_entity_poly.entity_id
_entity_poly.type
_entity_poly.pdbx_seq_one_letter_code
_entity_poly.pdbx_strand_id
1 'polypeptide(L)' 'MQERRNKGLCFNCDDKYHPGHRCSKRQFLLLLVDDDPAPMELLAKLDLLSRVSHELAYFPPPP' A
#
# COMPACT_ATOMS: atom_id res chain seq x y z
N MET A 1 -21.47 -14.39 7.03
CA MET A 1 -20.34 -15.31 7.38
C MET A 1 -20.75 -16.47 8.28
N GLN A 2 -21.58 -16.28 9.33
CA GLN A 2 -22.07 -17.42 10.15
C GLN A 2 -22.78 -18.49 9.30
N GLU A 3 -23.65 -18.09 8.37
CA GLU A 3 -24.42 -19.05 7.56
C GLU A 3 -23.53 -19.96 6.71
N ARG A 4 -22.45 -19.44 6.13
CA ARG A 4 -21.46 -20.25 5.40
C ARG A 4 -20.77 -21.27 6.32
N ARG A 5 -20.39 -20.86 7.53
CA ARG A 5 -19.83 -21.78 8.55
C ARG A 5 -20.82 -22.89 8.88
N ASN A 6 -22.09 -22.56 9.10
CA ASN A 6 -23.14 -23.53 9.41
C ASN A 6 -23.33 -24.54 8.26
N LYS A 7 -23.15 -24.12 7.01
CA LYS A 7 -23.19 -24.98 5.81
C LYS A 7 -21.86 -25.72 5.56
N GLY A 8 -20.82 -25.47 6.36
CA GLY A 8 -19.50 -26.05 6.20
C GLY A 8 -18.76 -25.58 4.94
N LEU A 9 -19.08 -24.39 4.44
CA LEU A 9 -18.49 -23.83 3.22
C LEU A 9 -17.25 -23.01 3.53
N CYS A 10 -16.30 -23.02 2.59
CA CYS A 10 -15.14 -22.15 2.62
C CYS A 10 -15.57 -20.67 2.64
N PHE A 11 -14.74 -19.82 3.25
CA PHE A 11 -14.98 -18.38 3.25
C PHE A 11 -14.70 -17.73 1.88
N ASN A 12 -13.83 -18.35 1.09
CA ASN A 12 -13.30 -17.78 -0.15
C ASN A 12 -13.88 -18.44 -1.41
N CYS A 13 -14.59 -19.57 -1.29
CA CYS A 13 -15.25 -20.24 -2.40
C CYS A 13 -16.49 -21.01 -1.94
N ASP A 14 -17.21 -21.63 -2.87
CA ASP A 14 -18.44 -22.38 -2.60
C ASP A 14 -18.20 -23.87 -2.32
N ASP A 15 -16.95 -24.28 -2.13
CA ASP A 15 -16.59 -25.66 -1.78
C ASP A 15 -16.67 -25.92 -0.27
N LYS A 16 -16.78 -27.18 0.12
CA LYS A 16 -16.72 -27.59 1.54
C LYS A 16 -15.35 -27.28 2.15
N TYR A 17 -15.35 -26.70 3.35
CA TYR A 17 -14.16 -26.43 4.12
C TYR A 17 -13.67 -27.68 4.87
N HIS A 18 -12.36 -27.90 4.84
CA HIS A 18 -11.66 -28.88 5.65
C HIS A 18 -10.29 -28.31 6.08
N PRO A 19 -9.66 -28.83 7.14
CA PRO A 19 -8.28 -28.47 7.46
C PRO A 19 -7.38 -28.68 6.24
N GLY A 20 -6.57 -27.67 5.89
CA GLY A 20 -5.72 -27.70 4.71
C GLY A 20 -6.43 -27.44 3.37
N HIS A 21 -7.69 -26.97 3.38
CA HIS A 21 -8.42 -26.63 2.16
C HIS A 21 -7.66 -25.61 1.30
N ARG A 22 -7.53 -25.92 0.01
CA ARG A 22 -6.98 -25.03 -1.02
C ARG A 22 -8.06 -24.75 -2.05
N CYS A 23 -8.50 -23.50 -2.15
CA CYS A 23 -9.51 -23.11 -3.13
C CYS A 23 -9.02 -23.38 -4.55
N SER A 24 -9.85 -24.06 -5.36
CA SER A 24 -9.54 -24.37 -6.76
C SER A 24 -9.33 -23.11 -7.60
N LYS A 25 -10.11 -22.05 -7.32
CA LYS A 25 -9.89 -20.71 -7.86
C LYS A 25 -9.18 -19.86 -6.81
N ARG A 26 -7.93 -19.50 -7.08
CA ARG A 26 -7.21 -18.54 -6.23
C ARG A 26 -7.80 -17.16 -6.46
N GLN A 27 -8.34 -16.58 -5.40
CA GLN A 27 -8.70 -15.16 -5.38
C GLN A 27 -7.50 -14.39 -4.86
N PHE A 28 -7.03 -13.42 -5.64
CA PHE A 28 -5.98 -12.51 -5.23
C PHE A 28 -6.62 -11.17 -4.90
N LEU A 29 -6.24 -10.58 -3.76
CA LEU A 29 -6.51 -9.17 -3.50
C LEU A 29 -5.30 -8.38 -4.00
N LEU A 30 -5.48 -7.63 -5.08
CA LEU A 30 -4.47 -6.71 -5.56
C LEU A 30 -4.70 -5.36 -4.90
N LEU A 31 -3.74 -4.91 -4.08
CA LEU A 31 -3.77 -3.58 -3.52
C LEU A 31 -3.08 -2.65 -4.52
N LEU A 32 -3.84 -1.73 -5.10
CA LEU A 32 -3.29 -0.69 -5.97
C LEU A 32 -2.80 0.45 -5.09
N VAL A 33 -1.58 0.89 -5.34
CA VAL A 33 -1.00 2.09 -4.73
C VAL A 33 -0.87 3.08 -5.86
N ASP A 34 -1.54 4.23 -5.74
CA ASP A 34 -1.32 5.34 -6.64
C ASP A 34 0.02 5.99 -6.28
N ASP A 35 0.82 6.36 -7.28
CA ASP A 35 2.08 7.12 -7.10
C ASP A 35 1.84 8.58 -6.64
N ASP A 36 0.59 8.94 -6.35
CA ASP A 36 0.25 10.23 -5.77
C ASP A 36 0.93 10.36 -4.40
N PRO A 37 1.85 11.33 -4.24
CA PRO A 37 2.58 11.48 -3.00
C PRO A 37 1.61 11.80 -1.88
N ALA A 38 1.66 11.01 -0.81
CA ALA A 38 0.88 11.30 0.38
C ALA A 38 1.17 12.74 0.85
N PRO A 39 0.22 13.44 1.50
CA PRO A 39 0.42 14.82 1.94
C PRO A 39 1.71 15.02 2.76
N MET A 40 2.06 14.03 3.59
CA MET A 40 3.31 14.01 4.37
C MET A 40 4.57 13.91 3.50
N GLU A 41 4.50 13.18 2.39
CA GLU A 41 5.61 13.03 1.46
C GLU A 41 5.82 14.30 0.64
N LEU A 42 4.74 15.01 0.29
CA LEU A 42 4.82 16.30 -0.40
C LEU A 42 5.42 17.39 0.50
N LEU A 43 5.03 17.43 1.78
CA LEU A 43 5.62 18.30 2.79
C LEU A 43 7.13 18.07 2.92
N ALA A 44 7.57 16.81 3.03
CA ALA A 44 8.98 16.46 3.09
C ALA A 44 9.76 16.89 1.83
N LYS A 45 9.14 16.76 0.64
CA LYS A 45 9.73 17.23 -0.62
C LYS A 45 9.86 18.76 -0.65
N LEU A 46 8.89 19.51 -0.13
CA LEU A 46 8.96 20.97 0.00
C LEU A 46 10.08 21.41 0.95
N ASP A 47 10.20 20.77 2.11
CA ASP A 47 11.27 21.06 3.07
C ASP A 47 12.66 20.80 2.45
N LEU A 48 12.80 19.71 1.70
CA LEU A 48 14.03 19.40 0.98
C LEU A 48 14.35 20.45 -0.09
N LEU A 49 13.35 20.86 -0.88
CA LEU A 49 13.50 21.92 -1.89
C LEU A 49 13.90 23.25 -1.27
N SER A 50 13.33 23.60 -0.11
CA SER A 50 13.68 24.81 0.63
C SER A 50 15.14 24.77 1.08
N ARG A 51 15.59 23.63 1.62
CA ARG A 51 16.99 23.43 2.06
C ARG A 51 17.96 23.52 0.89
N VAL A 52 17.68 22.82 -0.22
CA VAL A 52 18.50 22.88 -1.43
C VAL A 52 18.57 24.30 -1.98
N SER A 53 17.45 25.01 -2.01
CA SER A 53 17.41 26.40 -2.45
C SER A 53 18.27 27.31 -1.57
N HIS A 54 18.24 27.10 -0.25
CA HIS A 54 19.06 27.87 0.70
C HIS A 54 20.55 27.54 0.57
N GLU A 55 20.92 26.28 0.35
CA GLU A 55 22.32 25.89 0.08
C GLU A 55 22.87 26.49 -1.21
N LEU A 56 22.08 26.52 -2.29
CA LEU A 56 22.46 27.15 -3.55
C LEU A 56 22.54 28.68 -3.43
N ALA A 57 21.69 29.30 -2.61
CA ALA A 57 21.72 30.74 -2.36
C ALA A 57 22.91 31.17 -1.48
N TYR A 58 23.40 30.29 -0.59
CA TYR A 58 24.56 30.53 0.27
C TYR A 58 25.87 30.00 -0.35
N PHE A 59 25.95 29.83 -1.67
CA PHE A 59 27.22 29.55 -2.32
C PHE A 59 28.16 30.75 -2.04
N PRO A 60 29.24 30.59 -1.24
CA PRO A 60 30.08 31.73 -0.91
C PRO A 60 30.65 32.30 -2.21
N PRO A 61 30.66 33.65 -2.39
CA PRO A 61 31.19 34.23 -3.61
C PRO A 61 32.63 33.77 -3.82
N PRO A 62 33.05 33.49 -5.07
CA PRO A 62 34.43 33.09 -5.33
C PRO A 62 35.41 34.18 -4.86
N PRO A 63 36.61 33.80 -4.39
CA PRO A 63 37.60 34.71 -3.82
C PRO A 63 38.12 35.74 -4.82
#